data_AF-A0A0D0SLB2-F1
#
_entry.id   AF-A0A0D0SLB2-F1
#
_cell.length_a   1.000
_cell.length_b   1.000
_cell.length_c   1.000
_cell.angle_alpha   90.00
_cell.angle_beta   90.00
_cell.angle_gamma   90.00
#
_symmetry.space_group_name_H-M   'P 1'
#
loop_
_entity.id
_entity.type
_entity.pdbx_description
1 polymer ?
#
loop_
_entity_poly.entity_id
_entity_poly.type
_entity_poly.pdbx_seq_one_letter_code
_entity_poly.pdbx_strand_id
1 'polypeptide(L)'
;MYNETRPVGTLITGFVHDEDRKWNQYGLMPLYQALESNRWKQPDFEHTASNFLSEEFSSGDPVKMYVAFRIWNEYLIARKYRNRESAKERFLNRMSGLVVAFHTQKPLEFDTITGKPILFDLSKRHWKTIPEDHLRLNLWYPDQKQKTECVAAFHSIYPLLIYYMNHISDWGLHFCKCKVCRKIFLVKSLNMNYAVRSVVRNKPAQVNSQAGLR
;
A
#
# COMPACT_ATOMS: atom_id res chain seq x y z
N MET A 1 12.58 -1.32 -19.79
CA MET A 1 12.50 -0.76 -18.42
C MET A 1 11.41 0.30 -18.42
N TYR A 2 10.15 -0.12 -18.52
CA TYR A 2 9.05 0.80 -18.85
C TYR A 2 7.83 0.50 -17.98
N ASN A 3 7.93 0.71 -16.66
CA ASN A 3 6.77 1.05 -15.81
C ASN A 3 7.08 1.34 -14.33
N GLU A 4 8.30 1.12 -13.83
CA GLU A 4 8.71 1.66 -12.51
C GLU A 4 8.61 3.20 -12.45
N THR A 5 8.46 3.85 -13.61
CA THR A 5 8.28 5.29 -13.78
C THR A 5 6.82 5.76 -13.79
N ARG A 6 5.82 4.86 -13.77
CA ARG A 6 4.40 5.26 -13.66
C ARG A 6 3.88 5.03 -12.24
N PRO A 7 3.33 6.06 -11.57
CA PRO A 7 2.79 5.95 -10.20
C PRO A 7 1.81 4.78 -10.02
N VAL A 8 1.01 4.49 -11.05
CA VAL A 8 0.03 3.38 -11.06
C VAL A 8 0.69 2.01 -10.99
N GLY A 9 1.75 1.78 -11.79
CA GLY A 9 2.45 0.51 -11.80
C GLY A 9 3.15 0.25 -10.47
N THR A 10 3.80 1.27 -9.93
CA THR A 10 4.45 1.21 -8.61
C THR A 10 3.43 1.00 -7.49
N LEU A 11 2.30 1.71 -7.50
CA LEU A 11 1.24 1.56 -6.49
C LEU A 11 0.71 0.12 -6.41
N ILE A 12 0.46 -0.50 -7.57
CA ILE A 12 -0.14 -1.84 -7.63
C ILE A 12 0.92 -2.89 -7.36
N THR A 13 2.04 -2.88 -8.08
CA THR A 13 3.05 -3.94 -7.97
C THR A 13 3.87 -3.88 -6.69
N GLY A 14 3.94 -2.70 -6.05
CA GLY A 14 4.54 -2.48 -4.74
C GLY A 14 3.56 -2.60 -3.58
N PHE A 15 2.26 -2.81 -3.84
CA PHE A 15 1.26 -2.89 -2.78
C PHE A 15 1.63 -3.98 -1.77
N VAL A 16 1.77 -3.57 -0.51
CA VAL A 16 2.30 -4.40 0.56
C VAL A 16 1.18 -5.31 1.07
N HIS A 17 1.42 -6.61 1.05
CA HIS A 17 0.63 -7.54 1.84
C HIS A 17 1.25 -7.65 3.23
N ASP A 18 0.49 -7.28 4.26
CA ASP A 18 0.93 -7.42 5.66
C ASP A 18 0.59 -8.80 6.21
N GLU A 19 1.25 -9.84 5.67
CA GLU A 19 1.07 -11.22 6.12
C GLU A 19 1.42 -11.40 7.60
N ASP A 20 2.49 -10.73 8.05
CA ASP A 20 2.97 -10.75 9.44
C ASP A 20 2.15 -9.88 10.39
N ARG A 21 1.15 -9.14 9.89
CA ARG A 21 0.32 -8.18 10.67
C ARG A 21 1.16 -7.11 11.39
N LYS A 22 2.32 -6.73 10.85
CA LYS A 22 3.23 -5.75 11.42
C LYS A 22 2.59 -4.36 11.53
N TRP A 23 1.76 -3.96 10.55
CA TRP A 23 1.05 -2.69 10.60
C TRP A 23 0.07 -2.64 11.77
N ASN A 24 -0.60 -3.75 12.05
CA ASN A 24 -1.47 -3.84 13.22
C ASN A 24 -0.66 -3.91 14.52
N GLN A 25 0.35 -4.79 14.58
CA GLN A 25 1.12 -5.07 15.80
C GLN A 25 1.96 -3.88 16.26
N TYR A 26 2.64 -3.21 15.33
CA TYR A 26 3.59 -2.15 15.65
C TYR A 26 3.07 -0.76 15.30
N GLY A 27 2.13 -0.63 14.36
CA GLY A 27 1.54 0.67 14.00
C GLY A 27 0.27 1.00 14.78
N LEU A 28 -0.80 0.24 14.55
CA LEU A 28 -2.14 0.57 15.07
C LEU A 28 -2.33 0.25 16.55
N MET A 29 -1.96 -0.96 16.98
CA MET A 29 -2.21 -1.45 18.34
C MET A 29 -1.50 -0.60 19.40
N PRO A 30 -0.22 -0.21 19.25
CA PRO A 30 0.43 0.64 20.24
C PRO A 30 -0.25 2.02 20.31
N LEU A 31 -0.67 2.61 19.19
CA LEU A 31 -1.38 3.89 19.21
C LEU A 31 -2.76 3.78 19.87
N TYR A 32 -3.47 2.67 19.67
CA TYR A 32 -4.69 2.37 20.40
C TYR A 32 -4.42 2.30 21.91
N GLN A 33 -3.39 1.57 22.33
CA GLN A 33 -2.96 1.46 23.73
C GLN A 33 -2.49 2.81 24.30
N ALA A 34 -1.89 3.68 23.48
CA ALA A 34 -1.50 5.03 23.85
C ALA A 34 -2.72 5.91 24.18
N LEU A 35 -3.84 5.77 23.45
CA LEU A 35 -5.10 6.45 23.74
C LEU A 35 -5.79 5.92 25.00
N GLU A 36 -5.61 4.64 25.31
CA GLU A 36 -6.18 3.99 26.49
C GLU A 36 -5.41 4.28 27.77
N SER A 37 -4.08 4.35 27.65
CA SER A 37 -3.17 4.36 28.80
C SER A 37 -3.04 5.73 29.48
N ASN A 38 -2.41 5.70 30.65
CA ASN A 38 -2.09 6.90 31.41
C ASN A 38 -0.87 7.61 30.80
N ARG A 39 -0.73 8.90 31.11
CA ARG A 39 0.34 9.78 30.58
C ARG A 39 1.76 9.23 30.72
N TRP A 40 2.01 8.36 31.72
CA TRP A 40 3.32 7.77 31.99
C TRP A 40 3.67 6.58 31.07
N LYS A 41 2.66 5.83 30.60
CA LYS A 41 2.85 4.66 29.70
C LYS A 41 2.66 5.03 28.23
N GLN A 42 1.95 6.12 27.96
CA GLN A 42 1.70 6.64 26.63
C GLN A 42 2.98 6.83 25.78
N PRO A 43 4.10 7.39 26.31
CA PRO A 43 5.30 7.61 25.51
C PRO A 43 5.92 6.33 24.96
N ASP A 44 5.90 5.23 25.71
CA ASP A 44 6.48 3.95 25.28
C ASP A 44 5.73 3.37 24.07
N PHE A 45 4.40 3.47 24.11
CA PHE A 45 3.54 3.07 22.99
C PHE A 45 3.68 3.98 21.78
N GLU A 46 3.73 5.31 21.99
CA GLU A 46 3.98 6.29 20.92
C GLU A 46 5.34 6.04 20.26
N HIS A 47 6.39 5.75 21.04
CA HIS A 47 7.72 5.47 20.53
C HIS A 47 7.75 4.17 19.70
N THR A 48 7.10 3.11 20.19
CA THR A 48 6.97 1.85 19.44
C THR A 48 6.34 2.07 18.07
N ALA A 49 5.21 2.79 18.03
CA ALA A 49 4.55 3.11 16.77
C ALA A 49 5.33 4.09 15.90
N SER A 50 5.92 5.12 16.49
CA SER A 50 6.71 6.12 15.77
C SER A 50 7.88 5.49 15.05
N ASN A 51 8.62 4.58 15.69
CA ASN A 51 9.76 3.90 15.07
C ASN A 51 9.32 3.11 13.84
N PHE A 52 8.33 2.23 14.00
CA PHE A 52 7.79 1.44 12.89
C PHE A 52 7.25 2.33 11.74
N LEU A 53 6.42 3.32 12.06
CA LEU A 53 5.81 4.18 11.03
C LEU A 53 6.87 5.06 10.33
N SER A 54 7.92 5.48 11.02
CA SER A 54 9.01 6.26 10.43
C SER A 54 9.86 5.44 9.46
N GLU A 55 10.10 4.15 9.76
CA GLU A 55 10.79 3.22 8.86
C GLU A 55 9.95 2.97 7.61
N GLU A 56 8.65 2.70 7.77
CA GLU A 56 7.73 2.51 6.65
C GLU A 56 7.56 3.78 5.81
N PHE A 57 7.56 4.96 6.44
CA PHE A 57 7.55 6.24 5.72
C PHE A 57 8.85 6.48 4.95
N SER A 58 9.99 6.03 5.49
CA SER A 58 11.29 6.22 4.84
C SER A 58 11.57 5.19 3.74
N SER A 59 10.65 4.24 3.48
CA SER A 59 10.86 3.16 2.53
C SER A 59 10.86 3.62 1.05
N GLY A 60 10.37 4.82 0.77
CA GLY A 60 10.18 5.35 -0.59
C GLY A 60 9.02 4.73 -1.37
N ASP A 61 8.23 3.86 -0.73
CA ASP A 61 7.01 3.30 -1.33
C ASP A 61 5.84 4.29 -1.07
N PRO A 62 5.18 4.82 -2.10
CA PRO A 62 4.14 5.82 -1.91
C PRO A 62 2.95 5.34 -1.06
N VAL A 63 2.61 4.06 -1.12
CA VAL A 63 1.52 3.48 -0.32
C VAL A 63 1.93 3.39 1.14
N LYS A 64 3.13 2.87 1.43
CA LYS A 64 3.67 2.81 2.81
C LYS A 64 3.80 4.20 3.41
N MET A 65 4.36 5.15 2.65
CA MET A 65 4.46 6.56 3.03
C MET A 65 3.10 7.16 3.39
N TYR A 66 2.12 7.01 2.50
CA TYR A 66 0.78 7.53 2.73
C TYR A 66 0.13 6.90 3.96
N VAL A 67 0.17 5.58 4.10
CA VAL A 67 -0.47 4.88 5.23
C VAL A 67 0.20 5.20 6.55
N ALA A 68 1.53 5.26 6.60
CA ALA A 68 2.26 5.66 7.79
C ALA A 68 1.87 7.07 8.25
N PHE A 69 1.87 8.03 7.31
CA PHE A 69 1.44 9.40 7.58
C PHE A 69 -0.02 9.46 8.06
N ARG A 70 -0.93 8.74 7.39
CA ARG A 70 -2.35 8.73 7.74
C ARG A 70 -2.61 8.15 9.12
N ILE A 71 -1.96 7.05 9.49
CA ILE A 71 -2.07 6.44 10.83
C ILE A 71 -1.67 7.46 11.90
N TRP A 72 -0.48 8.06 11.74
CA TRP A 72 0.03 9.02 12.72
C TRP A 72 -0.88 10.26 12.82
N ASN A 73 -1.30 10.81 11.70
CA ASN A 73 -2.17 11.99 11.67
C ASN A 73 -3.53 11.72 12.33
N GLU A 74 -4.17 10.58 12.05
CA GLU A 74 -5.45 10.24 12.68
C GLU A 74 -5.31 9.99 14.18
N TYR A 75 -4.18 9.44 14.64
CA TYR A 75 -3.86 9.34 16.07
C TYR A 75 -3.77 10.72 16.72
N LEU A 76 -3.04 11.67 16.12
CA LEU A 76 -2.92 13.04 16.63
C LEU A 76 -4.28 13.75 16.72
N ILE A 77 -5.18 13.52 15.75
CA ILE A 77 -6.54 14.07 15.80
C ILE A 77 -7.35 13.40 16.91
N ALA A 78 -7.30 12.06 17.02
CA ALA A 78 -7.99 11.33 18.07
C ALA A 78 -7.55 11.76 19.48
N ARG A 79 -6.26 12.04 19.68
CA ARG A 79 -5.68 12.50 20.95
C ARG A 79 -6.26 13.83 21.45
N LYS A 80 -6.86 14.65 20.58
CA LYS A 80 -7.50 15.92 20.99
C LYS A 80 -8.83 15.71 21.73
N TYR A 81 -9.43 14.53 21.63
CA TYR A 81 -10.68 14.23 22.30
C TYR A 81 -10.46 14.11 23.81
N ARG A 82 -11.32 14.76 24.60
CA ARG A 82 -11.27 14.67 26.06
C ARG A 82 -11.70 13.30 26.59
N ASN A 83 -12.67 12.68 25.92
CA ASN A 83 -13.14 11.34 26.26
C ASN A 83 -12.25 10.29 25.58
N ARG A 84 -11.62 9.42 26.38
CA ARG A 84 -10.75 8.35 25.90
C ARG A 84 -11.48 7.31 25.04
N GLU A 85 -12.70 6.94 25.41
CA GLU A 85 -13.49 5.97 24.62
C GLU A 85 -13.80 6.53 23.23
N SER A 86 -14.26 7.78 23.17
CA SER A 86 -14.52 8.46 21.89
C SER A 86 -13.26 8.64 21.05
N ALA A 87 -12.10 8.87 21.68
CA ALA A 87 -10.81 8.96 21.00
C ALA A 87 -10.44 7.61 20.35
N LYS A 88 -10.53 6.52 21.11
CA LYS A 88 -10.22 5.15 20.66
C LYS A 88 -11.15 4.71 19.54
N GLU A 89 -12.45 4.88 19.73
CA GLU A 89 -13.47 4.52 18.74
C GLU A 89 -13.25 5.27 17.44
N ARG A 90 -13.03 6.59 17.50
CA ARG A 90 -12.71 7.40 16.32
C ARG A 90 -11.48 6.87 15.59
N PHE A 91 -10.40 6.59 16.32
CA PHE A 91 -9.15 6.11 15.73
C PHE A 91 -9.35 4.78 15.00
N LEU A 92 -9.96 3.78 15.67
CA LEU A 92 -10.23 2.48 15.07
C LEU A 92 -11.19 2.58 13.87
N ASN A 93 -12.27 3.35 13.98
CA ASN A 93 -13.24 3.50 12.90
C ASN A 93 -12.59 4.14 11.66
N ARG A 94 -11.73 5.15 11.85
CA ARG A 94 -11.02 5.81 10.73
C ARG A 94 -9.92 4.93 10.13
N MET A 95 -9.20 4.16 10.94
CA MET A 95 -8.04 3.41 10.46
C MET A 95 -8.36 2.00 9.95
N SER A 96 -9.38 1.35 10.48
CA SER A 96 -9.77 -0.02 10.09
C SER A 96 -9.99 -0.13 8.58
N GLY A 97 -10.74 0.80 7.98
CA GLY A 97 -10.98 0.80 6.53
C GLY A 97 -9.73 0.98 5.66
N LEU A 98 -8.71 1.68 6.16
CA LEU A 98 -7.47 1.88 5.43
C LEU A 98 -6.57 0.65 5.50
N VAL A 99 -6.45 0.03 6.68
CA VAL A 99 -5.46 -1.02 6.92
C VAL A 99 -5.96 -2.42 6.55
N VAL A 100 -7.27 -2.65 6.46
CA VAL A 100 -7.79 -3.98 6.10
C VAL A 100 -7.39 -4.43 4.69
N ALA A 101 -7.11 -3.50 3.77
CA ALA A 101 -6.57 -3.83 2.46
C ALA A 101 -5.24 -4.61 2.53
N PHE A 102 -4.40 -4.32 3.53
CA PHE A 102 -3.11 -4.98 3.76
C PHE A 102 -3.25 -6.38 4.36
N HIS A 103 -4.27 -6.60 5.17
CA HIS A 103 -4.53 -7.88 5.84
C HIS A 103 -5.25 -8.89 4.95
N THR A 104 -5.77 -8.45 3.80
CA THR A 104 -6.51 -9.38 2.96
C THR A 104 -5.58 -10.30 2.19
N GLN A 105 -5.90 -11.59 2.18
CA GLN A 105 -5.19 -12.56 1.36
C GLN A 105 -5.19 -12.15 -0.11
N LYS A 106 -4.01 -12.12 -0.71
CA LYS A 106 -3.78 -11.88 -2.16
C LYS A 106 -4.59 -10.68 -2.69
N PRO A 107 -4.24 -9.44 -2.31
CA PRO A 107 -4.89 -8.24 -2.84
C PRO A 107 -4.70 -8.09 -4.36
N LEU A 108 -3.77 -8.84 -4.96
CA LEU A 108 -3.48 -8.83 -6.39
C LEU A 108 -3.50 -10.26 -6.89
N GLU A 109 -4.58 -10.63 -7.57
CA GLU A 109 -4.68 -11.91 -8.27
C GLU A 109 -4.65 -11.68 -9.78
N PHE A 110 -3.88 -12.49 -10.49
CA PHE A 110 -3.77 -12.46 -11.93
C PHE A 110 -3.46 -13.84 -12.47
N ASP A 111 -3.90 -14.11 -13.69
CA ASP A 111 -3.57 -15.32 -14.42
C ASP A 111 -2.09 -15.31 -14.77
N THR A 112 -1.35 -16.33 -14.31
CA THR A 112 0.10 -16.43 -14.51
C THR A 112 0.52 -16.74 -15.94
N ILE A 113 -0.41 -17.23 -16.77
CA ILE A 113 -0.19 -17.57 -18.19
C ILE A 113 -0.50 -16.34 -19.05
N THR A 114 -1.67 -15.72 -18.85
CA THR A 114 -2.11 -14.59 -19.68
C THR A 114 -1.71 -13.22 -19.13
N GLY A 115 -1.24 -13.15 -17.88
CA GLY A 115 -0.91 -11.91 -17.17
C GLY A 115 -2.12 -11.02 -16.91
N LYS A 116 -3.34 -11.49 -17.16
CA LYS A 116 -4.57 -10.71 -16.97
C LYS A 116 -4.94 -10.66 -15.50
N PRO A 117 -5.33 -9.49 -14.96
CA PRO A 117 -5.90 -9.40 -13.62
C PRO A 117 -7.12 -10.32 -13.51
N ILE A 118 -7.21 -11.05 -12.40
CA ILE A 118 -8.44 -11.71 -11.99
C ILE A 118 -9.31 -10.62 -11.37
N LEU A 119 -10.61 -10.62 -11.71
CA LEU A 119 -11.56 -9.61 -11.23
C LEU A 119 -11.43 -9.47 -9.71
N PHE A 120 -11.18 -8.24 -9.27
CA PHE A 120 -11.04 -7.95 -7.85
C PHE A 120 -12.44 -8.00 -7.20
N ASP A 121 -12.76 -9.15 -6.62
CA ASP A 121 -14.05 -9.41 -6.02
C ASP A 121 -14.02 -9.17 -4.50
N LEU A 122 -14.70 -8.12 -4.07
CA LEU A 122 -14.87 -7.78 -2.66
C LEU A 122 -15.78 -8.77 -1.93
N SER A 123 -16.68 -9.47 -2.63
CA SER A 123 -17.66 -10.39 -2.02
C SER A 123 -17.01 -11.65 -1.43
N LYS A 124 -15.83 -12.02 -1.93
CA LYS A 124 -15.01 -13.13 -1.41
C LYS A 124 -14.24 -12.77 -0.13
N ARG A 125 -14.31 -11.52 0.33
CA ARG A 125 -13.55 -11.01 1.49
C ARG A 125 -14.48 -10.83 2.70
N HIS A 126 -13.93 -10.99 3.91
CA HIS A 126 -14.65 -11.16 5.19
C HIS A 126 -15.66 -10.06 5.62
N TRP A 127 -15.92 -9.04 4.80
CA TRP A 127 -16.94 -8.04 5.12
C TRP A 127 -18.32 -8.47 4.66
N LYS A 128 -19.24 -8.62 5.62
CA LYS A 128 -20.68 -8.74 5.33
C LYS A 128 -21.23 -7.44 4.71
N THR A 129 -20.62 -6.29 4.97
CA THR A 129 -20.94 -4.99 4.32
C THR A 129 -19.74 -4.05 4.44
N ILE A 130 -19.27 -3.48 3.33
CA ILE A 130 -18.27 -2.40 3.31
C ILE A 130 -19.04 -1.09 3.32
N PRO A 131 -18.80 -0.15 4.26
CA PRO A 131 -19.54 1.11 4.25
C PRO A 131 -19.25 1.89 2.96
N GLU A 132 -20.27 2.56 2.42
CA GLU A 132 -20.23 3.20 1.10
C GLU A 132 -19.05 4.20 0.95
N ASP A 133 -18.73 4.93 2.02
CA ASP A 133 -17.61 5.87 2.06
C ASP A 133 -16.24 5.23 1.80
N HIS A 134 -16.09 3.94 2.08
CA HIS A 134 -14.85 3.18 1.79
C HIS A 134 -14.77 2.73 0.33
N LEU A 135 -15.88 2.79 -0.42
CA LEU A 135 -15.93 2.49 -1.85
C LEU A 135 -15.88 3.76 -2.72
N ARG A 136 -15.97 4.94 -2.12
CA ARG A 136 -15.98 6.22 -2.83
C ARG A 136 -14.66 6.47 -3.57
N LEU A 137 -14.78 6.73 -4.87
CA LEU A 137 -13.70 7.06 -5.79
C LEU A 137 -13.97 8.41 -6.44
N ASN A 138 -12.99 9.31 -6.43
CA ASN A 138 -13.07 10.56 -7.18
C ASN A 138 -12.17 10.48 -8.41
N LEU A 139 -12.77 10.57 -9.60
CA LEU A 139 -12.10 10.60 -10.90
C LEU A 139 -12.15 12.04 -11.46
N TRP A 140 -11.02 12.56 -11.94
CA TRP A 140 -10.98 13.85 -12.63
C TRP A 140 -9.90 13.89 -13.71
N TYR A 141 -10.04 14.83 -14.64
CA TYR A 141 -9.10 15.08 -15.73
C TYR A 141 -8.53 16.50 -15.57
N PRO A 142 -7.31 16.67 -15.04
CA PRO A 142 -6.74 17.98 -14.78
C PRO A 142 -6.42 18.78 -16.04
N ASP A 143 -6.13 18.10 -17.15
CA ASP A 143 -5.92 18.73 -18.45
C ASP A 143 -6.91 18.12 -19.45
N GLN A 144 -7.69 18.95 -20.14
CA GLN A 144 -8.60 18.46 -21.18
C GLN A 144 -7.86 18.06 -22.47
N LYS A 145 -6.62 18.52 -22.65
CA LYS A 145 -5.80 18.26 -23.84
C LYS A 145 -4.97 16.98 -23.68
N GLN A 146 -4.41 16.75 -22.50
CA GLN A 146 -3.73 15.50 -22.17
C GLN A 146 -4.76 14.53 -21.58
N LYS A 147 -4.88 13.32 -22.15
CA LYS A 147 -5.76 12.25 -21.63
C LYS A 147 -5.20 11.64 -20.33
N THR A 148 -4.79 12.47 -19.36
CA THR A 148 -4.29 12.05 -18.06
C THR A 148 -5.46 12.00 -17.09
N GLU A 149 -5.88 10.78 -16.75
CA GLU A 149 -6.87 10.55 -15.71
C GLU A 149 -6.20 10.58 -14.32
N CYS A 150 -6.88 11.18 -13.36
CA CYS A 150 -6.46 11.20 -11.97
C CYS A 150 -7.55 10.60 -11.09
N VAL A 151 -7.13 9.79 -10.13
CA VAL A 151 -8.03 9.02 -9.27
C VAL A 151 -7.60 9.15 -7.83
N ALA A 152 -8.55 9.44 -6.94
CA ALA A 152 -8.31 9.55 -5.50
C ALA A 152 -9.32 8.71 -4.70
N ALA A 153 -8.84 8.15 -3.60
CA ALA A 153 -9.64 7.52 -2.57
C ALA A 153 -9.14 8.00 -1.20
N PHE A 154 -10.06 8.11 -0.23
CA PHE A 154 -9.77 8.79 1.05
C PHE A 154 -9.88 7.85 2.25
N HIS A 155 -10.89 6.99 2.28
CA HIS A 155 -11.19 6.13 3.44
C HIS A 155 -10.66 4.70 3.31
N SER A 156 -10.28 4.29 2.11
CA SER A 156 -9.71 2.97 1.86
C SER A 156 -8.88 2.96 0.58
N ILE A 157 -8.01 1.96 0.43
CA ILE A 157 -7.23 1.72 -0.79
C ILE A 157 -7.99 0.83 -1.77
N TYR A 158 -9.06 0.12 -1.34
CA TYR A 158 -9.84 -0.74 -2.23
C TYR A 158 -10.37 -0.06 -3.50
N PRO A 159 -10.93 1.16 -3.45
CA PRO A 159 -11.44 1.81 -4.65
C PRO A 159 -10.34 1.98 -5.71
N LEU A 160 -9.11 2.30 -5.27
CA LEU A 160 -7.95 2.40 -6.17
C LEU A 160 -7.59 1.03 -6.73
N LEU A 161 -7.48 -0.01 -5.89
CA LEU A 161 -7.17 -1.36 -6.34
C LEU A 161 -8.20 -1.86 -7.35
N ILE A 162 -9.49 -1.71 -7.07
CA ILE A 162 -10.59 -2.10 -7.96
C ILE A 162 -10.49 -1.35 -9.29
N TYR A 163 -10.38 -0.02 -9.22
CA TYR A 163 -10.28 0.82 -10.42
C TYR A 163 -9.12 0.37 -11.30
N TYR A 164 -7.92 0.29 -10.73
CA TYR A 164 -6.75 -0.02 -11.50
C TYR A 164 -6.75 -1.47 -12.00
N MET A 165 -7.10 -2.45 -11.18
CA MET A 165 -7.14 -3.86 -11.59
C MET A 165 -8.10 -4.09 -12.75
N ASN A 166 -9.22 -3.37 -12.80
CA ASN A 166 -10.19 -3.51 -13.88
C ASN A 166 -9.73 -2.82 -15.18
N HIS A 167 -8.93 -1.76 -15.11
CA HIS A 167 -8.48 -0.99 -16.28
C HIS A 167 -7.08 -1.37 -16.81
N ILE A 168 -6.31 -2.18 -16.07
CA ILE A 168 -4.97 -2.62 -16.50
C ILE A 168 -5.00 -3.24 -17.90
N SER A 169 -5.98 -4.11 -18.19
CA SER A 169 -6.10 -4.75 -19.50
C SER A 169 -6.48 -3.77 -20.60
N ASP A 170 -7.34 -2.79 -20.29
CA ASP A 170 -7.77 -1.76 -21.24
C ASP A 170 -6.63 -0.82 -21.61
N TRP A 171 -5.68 -0.62 -20.69
CA TRP A 171 -4.43 0.09 -20.96
C TRP A 171 -3.38 -0.76 -21.71
N GLY A 172 -3.73 -1.99 -22.09
CA GLY A 172 -2.83 -2.95 -22.74
C GLY A 172 -1.69 -3.40 -21.83
N LEU A 173 -1.86 -3.33 -20.51
CA LEU A 173 -0.86 -3.76 -19.53
C LEU A 173 -1.19 -5.17 -19.02
N HIS A 174 -0.14 -5.94 -18.76
CA HIS A 174 -0.22 -7.30 -18.25
C HIS A 174 0.75 -7.50 -17.08
N PHE A 175 0.32 -8.24 -16.07
CA PHE A 175 1.18 -8.67 -14.98
C PHE A 175 2.18 -9.71 -15.45
N CYS A 176 3.41 -9.57 -14.98
CA CYS A 176 4.48 -10.54 -15.18
C CYS A 176 5.22 -10.74 -13.86
N LYS A 177 5.61 -11.99 -13.59
CA LYS A 177 6.42 -12.35 -12.42
C LYS A 177 7.81 -12.74 -12.87
N CYS A 178 8.85 -12.08 -12.33
CA CYS A 178 10.23 -12.44 -12.63
C CYS A 178 10.52 -13.87 -12.16
N LYS A 179 11.07 -14.72 -13.04
CA LYS A 179 11.43 -16.10 -12.68
C LYS A 179 12.56 -16.16 -11.64
N VAL A 180 13.45 -15.16 -11.63
CA VAL A 180 14.62 -15.11 -10.74
C VAL A 180 14.26 -14.49 -9.39
N CYS A 181 13.88 -13.21 -9.36
CA CYS A 181 13.63 -12.50 -8.10
C CYS A 181 12.17 -12.56 -7.62
N ARG A 182 11.27 -13.23 -8.36
CA ARG A 182 9.84 -13.37 -8.05
C ARG A 182 9.05 -12.05 -7.94
N LYS A 183 9.67 -10.89 -8.18
CA LYS A 183 9.00 -9.58 -8.23
C LYS A 183 7.97 -9.54 -9.35
N ILE A 184 6.84 -8.91 -9.08
CA ILE A 184 5.75 -8.67 -10.03
C ILE A 184 5.97 -7.29 -10.67
N PHE A 185 5.70 -7.17 -11.97
CA PHE A 185 5.79 -5.91 -12.72
C PHE A 185 4.78 -5.90 -13.88
N LEU A 186 4.48 -4.73 -14.44
CA LEU A 186 3.55 -4.57 -15.57
C LEU A 186 4.29 -4.38 -16.90
N VAL A 187 3.80 -5.01 -17.97
CA VAL A 187 4.35 -4.90 -19.34
C VAL A 187 3.26 -4.65 -20.38
N LYS A 188 3.58 -3.94 -21.48
CA LYS A 188 2.66 -3.67 -22.60
C LYS A 188 2.44 -4.84 -23.57
N SER A 189 3.30 -5.86 -23.52
CA SER A 189 3.23 -7.00 -24.44
C SER A 189 3.82 -8.25 -23.79
N LEU A 190 3.15 -9.39 -23.92
CA LEU A 190 3.52 -10.69 -23.35
C LEU A 190 4.73 -11.37 -24.03
N ASN A 191 5.51 -10.66 -24.86
CA ASN A 191 6.74 -11.20 -25.46
C ASN A 191 7.80 -11.43 -24.37
N MET A 192 7.65 -12.56 -23.66
CA MET A 192 8.35 -12.99 -22.45
C MET A 192 9.88 -13.01 -22.58
N ASN A 193 10.40 -13.03 -23.81
CA ASN A 193 11.83 -13.17 -24.08
C ASN A 193 12.65 -11.91 -23.75
N TYR A 194 12.04 -10.72 -23.69
CA TYR A 194 12.76 -9.47 -23.44
C TYR A 194 12.74 -8.99 -21.98
N ALA A 195 11.76 -9.44 -21.18
CA ALA A 195 11.58 -8.93 -19.81
C ALA A 195 12.64 -9.44 -18.82
N VAL A 196 13.12 -10.68 -19.01
CA VAL A 196 14.10 -11.34 -18.12
C VAL A 196 15.46 -10.63 -18.13
N ARG A 197 15.88 -10.06 -19.27
CA ARG A 197 17.18 -9.38 -19.37
C ARG A 197 17.22 -8.00 -18.69
N SER A 198 16.08 -7.31 -18.57
CA SER A 198 16.07 -5.94 -18.03
C SER A 198 16.06 -5.88 -16.49
N VAL A 199 15.44 -6.86 -15.82
CA VAL A 199 15.37 -6.90 -14.35
C VAL A 199 16.71 -7.34 -13.72
N VAL A 200 17.48 -8.19 -14.42
CA VAL A 200 18.76 -8.70 -13.92
C VAL A 200 19.91 -7.68 -14.05
N ARG A 201 19.81 -6.71 -14.98
CA ARG A 201 20.85 -5.67 -15.17
C ARG A 201 20.81 -4.54 -14.13
N ASN A 202 19.74 -4.41 -13.34
CA ASN A 202 19.59 -3.37 -12.32
C ASN A 202 19.87 -3.86 -10.89
N LYS A 203 20.81 -4.80 -10.71
CA LYS A 203 21.45 -4.94 -9.39
C LYS A 203 22.26 -3.67 -9.14
N PRO A 204 22.04 -2.90 -8.07
CA PRO A 204 23.04 -1.92 -7.66
C PRO A 204 24.34 -2.70 -7.40
N ALA A 205 25.43 -2.27 -8.02
CA ALA A 205 26.75 -2.80 -7.72
C ALA A 205 26.95 -2.71 -6.21
N GLN A 206 27.16 -3.86 -5.57
CA GLN A 206 27.66 -3.88 -4.20
C GLN A 206 29.00 -3.14 -4.23
N VAL A 207 29.05 -1.97 -3.58
CA VAL A 207 30.31 -1.32 -3.25
C VAL A 207 30.97 -2.21 -2.21
N ASN A 208 31.88 -3.07 -2.67
CA ASN A 208 32.81 -3.79 -1.81
C ASN A 208 33.71 -2.76 -1.13
N SER A 209 33.40 -2.42 0.12
CA SER A 209 34.36 -1.77 1.01
C SER A 209 34.93 -2.82 1.95
N GLN A 210 35.94 -3.56 1.49
CA GLN A 210 36.93 -4.15 2.39
C GLN A 210 38.33 -4.13 1.78
N ALA A 211 39.24 -3.66 2.62
CA ALA A 211 40.67 -3.94 2.71
C ALA A 211 41.64 -3.14 1.81
N GLY A 212 42.40 -2.28 2.50
CA GLY A 212 43.64 -1.68 2.02
C GLY A 212 44.42 -1.11 3.20
N LEU A 213 44.92 -2.00 4.08
CA LEU A 213 46.01 -1.71 5.00
C LEU A 213 47.20 -1.15 4.22
N ARG A 214 47.66 0.04 4.60
CA ARG A 214 49.08 0.43 4.73
C ARG A 214 49.17 1.78 5.44
#